data_AF-A0A378FQS5-F1
#
_entry.id   AF-A0A378FQS5-F1
#
_cell.length_a   1.000
_cell.length_b   1.000
_cell.length_c   1.000
_cell.angle_alpha   90.00
_cell.angle_beta   90.00
_cell.angle_gamma   90.00
#
_symmetry.space_group_name_H-M   'P 1'
#
loop_
_entity.id
_entity.type
_entity.pdbx_description
1 polymer ?
#
loop_
_entity_poly.entity_id
_entity_poly.type
_entity_poly.pdbx_seq_one_letter_code
_entity_poly.pdbx_strand_id
1 'polypeptide(L)'
;MAIPAFGLGTFRLKDDVVIASVKAALELGYRAIDTAQIYDNEAAVGQAIAESGVPRDELFITTKIWIENLSKDKLIASLQGSLQKLRTDYVDLTLIHWPSPNDAVAVEEFYGSPDGSEEAGSDPSDWYLQLHYSTDGARDCRRWRRKHCDQPD
;
A
#
# COMPACT_ATOMS: atom_id res chain seq x y z
N MET A 1 -8.44 -2.92 -10.62
CA MET A 1 -8.68 -1.74 -11.48
C MET A 1 -7.38 -1.45 -12.25
N ALA A 2 -7.43 -0.81 -13.43
CA ALA A 2 -6.23 -0.33 -14.10
C ALA A 2 -5.73 0.98 -13.47
N ILE A 3 -4.44 1.30 -13.57
CA ILE A 3 -3.89 2.55 -13.03
C ILE A 3 -4.51 3.75 -13.78
N PRO A 4 -5.18 4.71 -13.08
CA PRO A 4 -5.70 5.90 -13.74
C PRO A 4 -4.58 6.76 -14.34
N ALA A 5 -4.82 7.34 -15.53
CA ALA A 5 -3.83 8.17 -16.21
C ALA A 5 -3.55 9.51 -15.52
N PHE A 6 -4.44 9.95 -14.62
CA PHE A 6 -4.31 11.19 -13.88
C PHE A 6 -4.65 10.98 -12.41
N GLY A 7 -3.90 11.62 -11.52
CA GLY A 7 -4.05 11.48 -10.07
C GLY A 7 -3.53 12.70 -9.31
N LEU A 8 -3.88 12.77 -8.03
CA LEU A 8 -3.43 13.82 -7.12
C LEU A 8 -2.19 13.34 -6.35
N GLY A 9 -1.08 14.06 -6.48
CA GLY A 9 0.10 13.88 -5.61
C GLY A 9 0.02 14.76 -4.37
N THR A 10 0.38 14.22 -3.21
CA THR A 10 0.29 14.94 -1.91
C THR A 10 1.63 15.44 -1.38
N PHE A 11 2.71 15.34 -2.15
CA PHE A 11 4.03 15.84 -1.75
C PHE A 11 3.97 17.33 -1.39
N ARG A 12 4.57 17.70 -0.25
CA ARG A 12 4.62 19.06 0.33
C ARG A 12 3.28 19.61 0.82
N LEU A 13 2.17 18.89 0.69
CA LEU A 13 0.92 19.26 1.34
C LEU A 13 0.97 18.89 2.83
N LYS A 14 0.58 19.81 3.69
CA LYS A 14 0.63 19.70 5.15
C LYS A 14 -0.70 20.11 5.77
N ASP A 15 -0.94 19.64 6.99
CA ASP A 15 -2.06 20.04 7.85
C ASP A 15 -3.41 19.99 7.09
N ASP A 16 -4.27 21.01 7.27
CA ASP A 16 -5.59 21.05 6.65
C ASP A 16 -5.53 21.14 5.11
N VAL A 17 -4.40 21.57 4.53
CA VAL A 17 -4.24 21.72 3.09
C VAL A 17 -4.31 20.37 2.38
N VAL A 18 -3.71 19.31 2.94
CA VAL A 18 -3.81 17.97 2.33
C VAL A 18 -5.25 17.45 2.37
N ILE A 19 -5.97 17.67 3.46
CA ILE A 19 -7.37 17.23 3.59
C ILE A 19 -8.25 17.93 2.56
N ALA A 20 -8.17 19.27 2.50
CA ALA A 20 -8.92 20.06 1.54
C ALA A 20 -8.60 19.68 0.08
N SER A 21 -7.31 19.47 -0.23
CA SER A 21 -6.87 19.11 -1.58
C SER A 21 -7.38 17.74 -2.02
N VAL A 22 -7.30 16.74 -1.14
CA VAL A 22 -7.80 15.38 -1.44
C VAL A 22 -9.32 15.40 -1.61
N LYS A 23 -10.07 16.07 -0.72
CA LYS A 23 -11.53 16.18 -0.85
C LYS A 23 -11.94 16.86 -2.16
N ALA A 24 -11.33 18.00 -2.47
CA ALA A 24 -11.60 18.73 -3.72
C ALA A 24 -11.29 17.87 -4.96
N ALA A 25 -10.18 17.13 -4.97
CA ALA A 25 -9.86 16.24 -6.09
C ALA A 25 -10.91 15.13 -6.25
N LEU A 26 -11.33 14.49 -5.16
CA LEU A 26 -12.35 13.43 -5.21
C LEU A 26 -13.71 13.95 -5.68
N GLU A 27 -14.12 15.14 -5.22
CA GLU A 27 -15.32 15.86 -5.70
C GLU A 27 -15.26 16.18 -7.19
N LEU A 28 -14.07 16.53 -7.70
CA LEU A 28 -13.84 16.79 -9.13
C LEU A 28 -13.73 15.51 -9.99
N GLY A 29 -13.82 14.32 -9.38
CA GLY A 29 -13.81 13.04 -10.09
C GLY A 29 -12.46 12.33 -10.16
N TYR A 30 -11.44 12.78 -9.41
CA TYR A 30 -10.18 12.07 -9.32
C TYR A 30 -10.38 10.72 -8.64
N ARG A 31 -9.64 9.71 -9.09
CA ARG A 31 -9.66 8.37 -8.51
C ARG A 31 -8.29 7.81 -8.17
N ALA A 32 -7.20 8.50 -8.52
CA ALA A 32 -5.85 8.14 -8.08
C ALA A 32 -5.30 9.17 -7.08
N ILE A 33 -4.80 8.67 -5.95
CA ILE A 33 -4.15 9.47 -4.89
C ILE A 33 -2.75 8.90 -4.63
N ASP A 34 -1.73 9.73 -4.72
CA ASP A 34 -0.33 9.40 -4.47
C ASP A 34 0.18 10.08 -3.20
N THR A 35 0.68 9.28 -2.26
CA THR A 35 1.29 9.73 -1.01
C THR A 35 2.60 8.98 -0.72
N ALA A 36 3.21 9.19 0.44
CA ALA A 36 4.39 8.46 0.91
C ALA A 36 4.58 8.60 2.42
N GLN A 37 5.28 7.63 3.04
CA GLN A 37 5.63 7.66 4.47
C GLN A 37 6.34 8.97 4.86
N ILE A 38 7.34 9.40 4.08
CA ILE A 38 8.14 10.59 4.39
C ILE A 38 7.38 11.91 4.20
N TYR A 39 6.23 11.90 3.51
CA TYR A 39 5.42 13.11 3.38
C TYR A 39 4.75 13.46 4.71
N ASP A 40 4.66 12.49 5.62
CA ASP A 40 4.08 12.64 6.96
C ASP A 40 2.66 13.22 6.92
N ASN A 41 1.86 12.71 5.97
CA ASN A 41 0.49 13.16 5.75
C ASN A 41 -0.49 12.02 5.42
N GLU A 42 -0.06 10.76 5.49
CA GLU A 42 -0.90 9.58 5.22
C GLU A 42 -2.16 9.54 6.11
N ALA A 43 -2.06 9.97 7.37
CA ALA A 43 -3.19 10.02 8.29
C ALA A 43 -4.27 11.01 7.83
N ALA A 44 -3.85 12.17 7.33
CA ALA A 44 -4.74 13.20 6.81
C ALA A 44 -5.34 12.80 5.46
N VAL A 45 -4.58 12.10 4.61
CA VAL A 45 -5.10 11.49 3.37
C VAL A 45 -6.17 10.44 3.69
N GLY A 46 -5.91 9.53 4.65
CA GLY A 46 -6.87 8.52 5.08
C GLY A 46 -8.16 9.13 5.65
N GLN A 47 -8.03 10.22 6.42
CA GLN A 47 -9.19 10.99 6.89
C GLN A 47 -10.00 11.57 5.72
N ALA A 48 -9.34 12.25 4.77
CA ALA A 48 -10.01 12.88 3.64
C ALA A 48 -10.74 11.87 2.75
N ILE A 49 -10.14 10.69 2.52
CA ILE A 49 -10.76 9.58 1.79
C ILE A 49 -12.00 9.09 2.52
N ALA A 50 -11.90 8.80 3.83
CA ALA A 50 -13.03 8.34 4.63
C ALA A 50 -14.20 9.34 4.65
N GLU A 51 -13.90 10.64 4.75
CA GLU A 51 -14.90 11.71 4.72
C GLU A 51 -15.53 11.95 3.35
N SER A 52 -14.86 11.55 2.26
CA SER A 52 -15.35 11.78 0.89
C SER A 52 -16.56 10.92 0.52
N GLY A 53 -16.75 9.78 1.20
CA GLY A 53 -17.77 8.79 0.87
C GLY A 53 -17.54 8.03 -0.44
N VAL A 54 -16.41 8.22 -1.12
CA VAL A 54 -16.07 7.46 -2.34
C VAL A 54 -15.74 6.00 -1.96
N PRO A 55 -16.35 4.99 -2.60
CA PRO A 55 -16.05 3.59 -2.31
C PRO A 55 -14.56 3.28 -2.47
N ARG A 56 -13.98 2.52 -1.53
CA ARG A 56 -12.55 2.21 -1.54
C ARG A 56 -12.12 1.49 -2.82
N ASP A 57 -12.95 0.61 -3.37
CA ASP A 57 -12.69 -0.14 -4.60
C ASP A 57 -12.78 0.72 -5.87
N GLU A 58 -13.24 1.96 -5.78
CA GLU A 58 -13.16 2.95 -6.85
C GLU A 58 -11.85 3.77 -6.84
N LEU A 59 -11.05 3.65 -5.79
CA LEU A 59 -9.83 4.43 -5.60
C LEU A 59 -8.58 3.61 -5.94
N PHE A 60 -7.62 4.28 -6.56
CA PHE A 60 -6.27 3.81 -6.77
C PHE A 60 -5.31 4.58 -5.83
N ILE A 61 -4.91 3.94 -4.74
CA ILE A 61 -4.06 4.57 -3.71
C ILE A 61 -2.63 4.07 -3.87
N THR A 62 -1.68 5.01 -3.98
CA THR A 62 -0.24 4.73 -3.98
C THR A 62 0.40 5.28 -2.72
N THR A 63 1.23 4.46 -2.04
CA THR A 63 2.17 4.96 -1.01
C THR A 63 3.59 4.47 -1.30
N LYS A 64 4.57 5.07 -0.62
CA LYS A 64 5.99 4.79 -0.82
C LYS A 64 6.68 4.54 0.51
N ILE A 65 7.42 3.44 0.58
CA ILE A 65 8.23 3.04 1.72
C ILE A 65 9.51 3.90 1.74
N TRP A 66 9.79 4.51 2.88
CA TRP A 66 10.99 5.32 3.08
C TRP A 66 12.23 4.45 3.32
N ILE A 67 13.40 4.98 2.95
CA ILE A 67 14.69 4.27 2.98
C ILE A 67 15.05 3.65 4.34
N GLU A 68 14.60 4.25 5.45
CA GLU A 68 14.87 3.76 6.81
C GLU A 68 14.12 2.46 7.16
N ASN A 69 13.13 2.10 6.34
CA ASN A 69 12.25 0.95 6.55
C ASN A 69 12.53 -0.19 5.55
N LEU A 70 13.61 -0.13 4.77
CA LEU A 70 13.90 -1.14 3.74
C LEU A 70 14.37 -2.49 4.30
N SER A 71 14.86 -2.54 5.54
CA SER A 71 15.30 -3.81 6.13
C SER A 71 14.15 -4.79 6.30
N LYS A 72 14.44 -6.10 6.17
CA LYS A 72 13.44 -7.18 6.20
C LYS A 72 12.54 -7.15 7.45
N ASP A 73 13.08 -6.76 8.59
CA ASP A 73 12.38 -6.65 9.87
C ASP A 73 11.43 -5.45 9.96
N LYS A 74 11.64 -4.41 9.14
CA LYS A 74 10.86 -3.16 9.20
C LYS A 74 9.90 -2.98 8.04
N LEU A 75 10.20 -3.54 6.87
CA LEU A 75 9.47 -3.29 5.63
C LEU A 75 7.95 -3.49 5.81
N ILE A 76 7.56 -4.69 6.24
CA ILE A 76 6.15 -5.07 6.44
C ILE A 76 5.48 -4.23 7.54
N ALA A 77 6.14 -4.10 8.69
CA ALA A 77 5.60 -3.33 9.80
C ALA A 77 5.38 -1.85 9.42
N SER A 78 6.28 -1.27 8.61
CA SER A 78 6.15 0.09 8.12
C SER A 78 4.96 0.27 7.19
N LEU A 79 4.73 -0.69 6.29
CA LEU A 79 3.60 -0.65 5.36
C LEU A 79 2.27 -0.88 6.10
N GLN A 80 2.23 -1.76 7.10
CA GLN A 80 1.07 -1.90 8.00
C GLN A 80 0.77 -0.59 8.73
N GLY A 81 1.79 0.13 9.18
CA GLY A 81 1.65 1.48 9.73
C GLY A 81 1.04 2.47 8.74
N SER A 82 1.48 2.44 7.46
CA SER A 82 0.87 3.24 6.39
C SER A 82 -0.60 2.89 6.17
N LEU A 83 -0.97 1.60 6.14
CA LEU A 83 -2.35 1.14 5.97
C LEU A 83 -3.26 1.62 7.11
N GLN A 84 -2.78 1.55 8.36
CA GLN A 84 -3.51 2.08 9.52
C GLN A 84 -3.74 3.59 9.40
N LYS A 85 -2.70 4.37 9.02
CA LYS A 85 -2.83 5.81 8.80
C LYS A 85 -3.82 6.13 7.67
N LEU A 86 -3.74 5.38 6.57
CA LEU A 86 -4.63 5.52 5.41
C LEU A 86 -6.05 5.00 5.65
N ARG A 87 -6.29 4.31 6.78
CA ARG A 87 -7.58 3.73 7.17
C ARG A 87 -8.13 2.76 6.12
N THR A 88 -7.26 1.92 5.57
CA THR A 88 -7.63 0.94 4.54
C THR A 88 -6.81 -0.34 4.70
N ASP A 89 -7.39 -1.47 4.31
CA ASP A 89 -6.73 -2.78 4.41
C ASP A 89 -5.69 -3.02 3.29
N TYR A 90 -5.71 -2.21 2.22
CA TYR A 90 -4.78 -2.37 1.10
C TYR A 90 -4.50 -1.04 0.40
N VAL A 91 -3.36 -0.97 -0.29
CA VAL A 91 -3.05 0.03 -1.31
C VAL A 91 -2.98 -0.64 -2.67
N ASP A 92 -3.21 0.11 -3.73
CA ASP A 92 -3.20 -0.42 -5.10
C ASP A 92 -1.77 -0.52 -5.64
N LEU A 93 -0.87 0.33 -5.13
CA LEU A 93 0.54 0.33 -5.47
C LEU A 93 1.40 0.73 -4.27
N THR A 94 2.46 -0.04 -4.02
CA THR A 94 3.53 0.31 -3.08
C THR A 94 4.83 0.48 -3.87
N LEU A 95 5.53 1.57 -3.61
CA LEU A 95 6.84 1.84 -4.22
C LEU A 95 7.93 1.93 -3.16
N ILE A 96 9.16 1.65 -3.57
CA ILE A 96 10.35 2.07 -2.83
C ILE A 96 10.64 3.52 -3.21
N HIS A 97 10.70 4.41 -2.22
CA HIS A 97 10.78 5.86 -2.49
C HIS A 97 12.12 6.25 -3.12
N TRP A 98 13.21 5.69 -2.61
CA TRP A 98 14.57 5.85 -3.12
C TRP A 98 15.34 4.55 -2.92
N PRO A 99 16.36 4.28 -3.75
CA PRO A 99 17.28 3.18 -3.50
C PRO A 99 17.95 3.33 -2.13
N SER A 100 18.43 2.20 -1.59
CA SER A 100 19.14 2.20 -0.31
C SER A 100 20.38 3.08 -0.39
N PRO A 101 20.59 4.02 0.56
CA PRO A 101 21.77 4.87 0.57
C PRO A 101 23.05 4.04 0.68
N ASN A 102 23.97 4.23 -0.26
CA ASN A 102 25.26 3.51 -0.31
C ASN A 102 25.10 1.97 -0.25
N ASP A 103 24.01 1.43 -0.80
CA ASP A 103 23.71 -0.01 -0.81
C ASP A 103 23.72 -0.64 0.61
N ALA A 104 23.35 0.15 1.63
CA ALA A 104 23.30 -0.30 3.03
C ALA A 104 22.29 -1.44 3.28
N VAL A 105 21.31 -1.58 2.39
CA VAL A 105 20.33 -2.67 2.36
C VAL A 105 20.31 -3.18 0.93
N ALA A 106 20.55 -4.48 0.74
CA ALA A 106 20.60 -5.10 -0.58
C ALA A 106 19.21 -5.06 -1.24
N VAL A 107 19.17 -4.89 -2.56
CA VAL A 107 17.92 -4.82 -3.34
C VAL A 107 17.10 -6.10 -3.16
N GLU A 108 17.78 -7.24 -3.09
CA GLU A 108 17.21 -8.57 -2.88
C GLU A 108 16.49 -8.69 -1.54
N GLU A 109 16.88 -7.89 -0.54
CA GLU A 109 16.28 -7.93 0.79
C GLU A 109 14.84 -7.37 0.78
N PHE A 110 14.57 -6.32 -0.01
CA PHE A 110 13.28 -5.65 -0.03
C PHE A 110 12.46 -5.86 -1.30
N TYR A 111 13.07 -6.31 -2.40
CA TYR A 111 12.35 -6.74 -3.60
C TYR A 111 12.24 -8.27 -3.72
N GLY A 112 12.95 -9.03 -2.89
CA GLY A 112 13.12 -10.47 -3.05
C GLY A 112 14.20 -10.82 -4.09
N SER A 113 14.65 -12.07 -4.08
CA SER A 113 15.71 -12.53 -4.98
C SER A 113 15.26 -12.55 -6.45
N PRO A 114 16.06 -12.04 -7.41
CA PRO A 114 15.73 -12.00 -8.83
C PRO A 114 15.70 -13.37 -9.51
N ASP A 115 16.25 -14.42 -8.89
CA ASP A 115 16.26 -15.79 -9.41
C ASP A 115 15.04 -16.63 -8.99
N GLY A 116 14.16 -16.06 -8.16
CA GLY A 116 13.00 -16.78 -7.64
C GLY A 116 13.37 -17.98 -6.75
N SER A 117 14.61 -18.07 -6.23
CA SER A 117 14.96 -19.12 -5.28
C SER A 117 14.41 -18.76 -3.90
N GLU A 118 13.24 -19.36 -3.68
CA GLU A 118 12.40 -19.38 -2.51
C GLU A 118 13.07 -19.96 -1.26
N GLU A 119 13.57 -19.15 -0.33
CA GLU A 119 13.63 -19.43 1.13
C GLU A 119 13.81 -18.09 1.88
N ALA A 120 12.96 -17.60 2.80
CA ALA A 120 11.83 -18.15 3.55
C ALA A 120 10.67 -17.12 3.54
N GLY A 121 9.43 -17.58 3.30
CA GLY A 121 8.22 -16.75 3.12
C GLY A 121 7.89 -16.54 1.64
N SER A 122 7.83 -17.63 0.90
CA SER A 122 8.50 -17.82 -0.37
C SER A 122 7.59 -17.72 -1.60
N ASP A 123 6.80 -16.67 -1.71
CA ASP A 123 6.20 -16.30 -2.99
C ASP A 123 6.10 -14.77 -2.99
N PRO A 124 6.46 -14.06 -4.08
CA PRO A 124 6.13 -12.66 -4.18
C PRO A 124 4.61 -12.40 -4.02
N SER A 125 3.80 -13.39 -4.37
CA SER A 125 2.38 -13.39 -4.08
C SER A 125 2.06 -13.66 -2.61
N ASP A 126 2.93 -14.32 -1.82
CA ASP A 126 2.74 -14.53 -0.37
C ASP A 126 2.79 -13.21 0.39
N TRP A 127 3.67 -12.26 0.02
CA TRP A 127 3.65 -10.92 0.63
C TRP A 127 2.46 -10.09 0.17
N TYR A 128 2.05 -10.22 -1.10
CA TYR A 128 0.82 -9.60 -1.63
C TYR A 128 -0.42 -10.17 -0.93
N LEU A 129 -0.42 -11.47 -0.63
CA LEU A 129 -1.47 -12.20 0.07
C LEU A 129 -1.48 -11.83 1.55
N GLN A 130 -0.34 -11.72 2.22
CA GLN A 130 -0.27 -11.36 3.64
C GLN A 130 -0.73 -9.91 3.92
N LEU A 131 -0.59 -9.00 2.95
CA LEU A 131 -1.18 -7.66 3.00
C LEU A 131 -2.67 -7.65 2.60
N HIS A 132 -3.11 -8.57 1.74
CA HIS A 132 -4.54 -8.79 1.45
C HIS A 132 -5.28 -9.57 2.56
N TYR A 133 -4.56 -10.26 3.43
CA TYR A 133 -5.06 -10.94 4.63
C TYR A 133 -4.87 -10.02 5.84
N SER A 134 -5.76 -9.03 5.95
CA SER A 134 -6.29 -8.37 7.17
C SER A 134 -5.43 -8.32 8.45
N THR A 135 -5.42 -7.13 9.07
CA THR A 135 -4.93 -6.90 10.45
C THR A 135 -5.64 -7.73 11.52
N ASP A 136 -6.75 -8.38 11.20
CA ASP A 136 -7.42 -9.33 12.08
C ASP A 136 -7.28 -10.73 11.48
N GLY A 137 -6.66 -11.65 12.21
CA GLY A 137 -6.39 -13.04 11.81
C GLY A 137 -7.62 -13.94 11.60
N ALA A 138 -8.74 -13.40 11.11
CA ALA A 138 -9.95 -14.13 10.76
C ALA A 138 -9.96 -14.45 9.26
N ARG A 139 -9.75 -15.74 8.96
CA ARG A 139 -9.93 -16.37 7.64
C ARG A 139 -11.34 -16.11 7.11
N ASP A 140 -11.51 -15.15 6.20
CA ASP A 140 -12.73 -15.04 5.39
C ASP A 140 -12.49 -15.64 4.00
N CYS A 141 -12.92 -16.90 3.82
CA CYS A 141 -12.82 -17.68 2.58
C CYS A 141 -13.66 -17.15 1.41
N ARG A 142 -14.27 -15.97 1.48
CA ARG A 142 -15.27 -15.54 0.47
C ARG A 142 -14.70 -15.07 -0.86
N ARG A 143 -13.39 -14.78 -0.99
CA ARG A 143 -12.80 -14.26 -2.24
C ARG A 143 -12.07 -15.32 -3.09
N TRP A 144 -11.89 -16.52 -2.56
CA TRP A 144 -11.10 -17.60 -3.17
C TRP A 144 -11.90 -18.50 -4.14
N ARG A 145 -12.80 -17.93 -4.96
CA ARG A 145 -13.44 -18.70 -6.05
C ARG A 145 -12.53 -18.71 -7.27
N ARG A 146 -11.77 -19.80 -7.47
CA ARG A 146 -11.84 -20.65 -8.68
C ARG A 146 -10.79 -21.75 -8.86
N LYS A 147 -9.77 -21.95 -8.00
CA LYS A 147 -8.74 -22.96 -8.34
C LYS A 147 -8.36 -24.06 -7.35
N HIS A 148 -8.72 -24.02 -6.07
CA HIS A 148 -8.17 -25.03 -5.11
C HIS A 148 -9.11 -25.38 -3.93
N CYS A 149 -10.43 -25.38 -4.13
CA CYS A 149 -11.35 -25.97 -3.14
C CYS A 149 -11.70 -27.45 -3.42
N ASP A 150 -11.20 -28.05 -4.50
CA ASP A 150 -11.54 -29.42 -4.89
C ASP A 150 -10.36 -30.40 -4.69
N GLN A 151 -9.82 -30.46 -3.48
CA GLN A 151 -9.00 -31.61 -3.06
C GLN A 151 -9.57 -32.09 -1.70
N PRO A 152 -10.11 -33.32 -1.63
CA PRO A 152 -10.61 -33.88 -0.38
C PRO A 152 -9.46 -34.31 0.54
N ASP A 153 -9.76 -34.27 1.85
CA ASP A 153 -8.90 -34.43 3.03
C ASP A 153 -7.68 -35.38 2.94
#